data_AF-A0A7C3CS46-F1
#
_entry.id   AF-A0A7C3CS46-F1
#
_cell.length_a   1.000
_cell.length_b   1.000
_cell.length_c   1.000
_cell.angle_alpha   90.00
_cell.angle_beta   90.00
_cell.angle_gamma   90.00
#
_symmetry.space_group_name_H-M   'P 1'
#
loop_
_entity.id
_entity.type
_entity.pdbx_description
1 polymer ?
#
loop_
_entity_poly.entity_id
_entity_poly.type
_entity_poly.pdbx_seq_one_letter_code
_entity_poly.pdbx_strand_id
1 'polypeptide(L)'
;MAVKQAITVEPVAHSVRRAIPPWDQIVVAPPPPLVHGDRLTRYEFERRYRAMPHVKEAELIEGVVYTPTPVSNRHSQAHGQITTWLGIYCAATPGVHLNDNATVRLDLDNEPQPDALLRLDETLGGRSRIGPDDYIEGAPELIAEIAASSASYDLHDKMNAYR
;
A
#
# COMPACT_ATOMS: atom_id res chain seq x y z
N MET A 1 -49.58 -4.94 74.31
CA MET A 1 -48.38 -5.79 74.30
C MET A 1 -47.99 -5.98 72.84
N ALA A 2 -46.98 -5.25 72.35
CA ALA A 2 -46.58 -5.23 70.95
C ALA A 2 -45.05 -5.13 70.88
N VAL A 3 -44.44 -6.14 70.28
CA VAL A 3 -42.99 -6.34 70.14
C VAL A 3 -42.49 -5.48 68.99
N LYS A 4 -41.55 -4.57 69.25
CA LYS A 4 -40.79 -3.87 68.19
C LYS A 4 -39.50 -4.65 67.96
N GLN A 5 -39.39 -5.34 66.83
CA GLN A 5 -38.12 -5.87 66.33
C GLN A 5 -37.42 -4.78 65.52
N ALA A 6 -36.18 -4.45 65.91
CA ALA A 6 -35.30 -3.57 65.16
C ALA A 6 -34.56 -4.41 64.11
N ILE A 7 -34.69 -4.04 62.84
CA ILE A 7 -33.91 -4.59 61.73
C ILE A 7 -32.72 -3.65 61.54
N THR A 8 -31.52 -4.12 61.88
CA THR A 8 -30.26 -3.44 61.54
C THR A 8 -29.99 -3.67 60.05
N VAL A 9 -29.98 -2.60 59.26
CA VAL A 9 -29.59 -2.62 57.85
C VAL A 9 -28.11 -2.25 57.78
N GLU A 10 -27.25 -3.21 57.43
CA GLU A 10 -25.85 -2.90 57.09
C GLU A 10 -25.77 -2.29 55.69
N PRO A 11 -24.88 -1.30 55.46
CA PRO A 11 -24.78 -0.66 54.16
C PRO A 11 -24.00 -1.55 53.17
N VAL A 12 -24.64 -1.93 52.07
CA VAL A 12 -23.96 -2.58 50.94
C VAL A 12 -23.15 -1.52 50.19
N ALA A 13 -21.83 -1.51 50.41
CA ALA A 13 -20.90 -0.68 49.64
C ALA A 13 -20.77 -1.23 48.21
N HIS A 14 -21.49 -0.64 47.25
CA HIS A 14 -21.33 -0.95 45.83
C HIS A 14 -20.12 -0.20 45.24
N SER A 15 -18.93 -0.77 45.45
CA SER A 15 -17.69 -0.34 44.80
C SER A 15 -17.57 -0.99 43.42
N VAL A 16 -18.13 -0.36 42.38
CA VAL A 16 -17.74 -0.66 41.00
C VAL A 16 -16.71 0.37 40.56
N ARG A 17 -15.46 0.18 40.99
CA ARG A 17 -14.31 0.80 40.31
C ARG A 17 -13.95 -0.12 39.15
N ARG A 18 -14.45 0.15 37.94
CA ARG A 18 -13.77 -0.35 36.74
C ARG A 18 -12.43 0.37 36.67
N ALA A 19 -11.35 -0.35 36.92
CA ALA A 19 -10.00 0.16 36.69
C ALA A 19 -9.88 0.52 35.20
N ILE A 20 -9.64 1.79 34.91
CA ILE A 20 -9.15 2.21 33.59
C ILE A 20 -7.72 1.64 33.51
N PRO A 21 -7.39 0.80 32.52
CA PRO A 21 -6.03 0.32 32.38
C PRO A 21 -5.11 1.54 32.20
N PRO A 22 -3.95 1.57 32.87
CA PRO A 22 -3.02 2.68 32.71
C PRO A 22 -2.61 2.80 31.22
N TRP A 23 -2.37 4.04 30.78
CA TRP A 23 -2.18 4.39 29.35
C TRP A 23 -0.98 3.67 28.69
N ASP A 24 -0.15 3.03 29.49
CA ASP A 24 0.99 2.19 29.13
C ASP A 24 0.60 0.77 28.68
N GLN A 25 -0.67 0.36 28.81
CA GLN A 25 -1.15 -1.00 28.47
C GLN A 25 -2.09 -1.05 27.26
N ILE A 26 -2.16 -0.02 26.42
CA ILE A 26 -2.85 -0.11 25.13
C ILE A 26 -2.01 -1.02 24.22
N VAL A 27 -2.31 -2.32 24.24
CA VAL A 27 -1.82 -3.26 23.24
C VAL A 27 -2.47 -2.89 21.92
N VAL A 28 -1.78 -2.11 21.10
CA VAL A 28 -2.21 -1.86 19.72
C VAL A 28 -2.08 -3.20 18.99
N ALA A 29 -3.20 -3.87 18.76
CA ALA A 29 -3.22 -5.08 17.96
C ALA A 29 -2.58 -4.78 16.58
N PRO A 30 -1.80 -5.73 16.02
CA PRO A 30 -1.24 -5.55 14.69
C PRO A 30 -2.38 -5.27 13.69
N PRO A 31 -2.17 -4.41 12.69
CA PRO A 31 -3.17 -4.19 11.66
C PRO A 31 -3.61 -5.51 11.02
N PRO A 32 -4.87 -5.61 10.58
CA PRO A 32 -5.27 -6.74 9.74
C PRO A 32 -4.42 -6.78 8.45
N PRO A 33 -4.16 -7.97 7.89
CA PRO A 33 -3.39 -8.09 6.66
C PRO A 33 -4.14 -7.44 5.48
N LEU A 34 -3.40 -7.06 4.45
CA LEU A 34 -3.93 -6.65 3.16
C LEU A 34 -4.60 -7.85 2.47
N VAL A 35 -5.83 -7.66 2.00
CA VAL A 35 -6.57 -8.65 1.21
C VAL A 35 -6.91 -8.06 -0.15
N HIS A 36 -6.72 -8.83 -1.22
CA HIS A 36 -7.11 -8.43 -2.57
C HIS A 36 -8.58 -7.98 -2.60
N GLY A 37 -8.83 -6.79 -3.13
CA GLY A 37 -10.15 -6.17 -3.19
C GLY A 37 -10.54 -5.30 -1.98
N ASP A 38 -9.71 -5.24 -0.93
CA ASP A 38 -9.91 -4.29 0.17
C ASP A 38 -9.95 -2.86 -0.36
N ARG A 39 -10.83 -2.03 0.19
CA ARG A 39 -10.89 -0.59 -0.12
C ARG A 39 -10.24 0.23 0.98
N LEU A 40 -9.09 0.84 0.70
CA LEU A 40 -8.26 1.54 1.67
C LEU A 40 -7.79 2.89 1.11
N THR A 41 -7.57 3.85 2.01
CA THR A 41 -6.72 5.02 1.72
C THR A 41 -5.26 4.58 1.63
N ARG A 42 -4.41 5.30 0.88
CA ARG A 42 -2.95 5.03 0.83
C ARG A 42 -2.29 4.98 2.22
N TYR A 43 -2.67 5.85 3.14
CA TYR A 43 -2.13 5.83 4.51
C TYR A 43 -2.38 4.49 5.23
N GLU A 44 -3.63 4.01 5.21
CA GLU A 44 -3.98 2.73 5.83
C GLU A 44 -3.35 1.54 5.08
N PHE A 45 -3.28 1.61 3.74
CA PHE A 45 -2.56 0.63 2.94
C PHE A 45 -1.10 0.51 3.37
N GLU A 46 -0.34 1.62 3.38
CA GLU A 46 1.06 1.63 3.78
C GLU A 46 1.25 1.14 5.23
N ARG A 47 0.35 1.54 6.14
CA ARG A 47 0.40 1.12 7.55
C ARG A 47 0.29 -0.40 7.67
N ARG A 48 -0.62 -1.02 6.92
CA ARG A 48 -0.77 -2.49 6.88
C ARG A 48 0.40 -3.15 6.16
N TYR A 49 0.84 -2.58 5.04
CA TYR A 49 1.92 -3.13 4.24
C TYR A 49 3.25 -3.18 5.01
N ARG A 50 3.60 -2.10 5.73
CA ARG A 50 4.79 -2.06 6.62
C ARG A 50 4.75 -3.12 7.73
N ALA A 51 3.57 -3.57 8.14
CA ALA A 51 3.40 -4.64 9.13
C ALA A 51 3.48 -6.06 8.51
N MET A 52 3.61 -6.17 7.18
CA MET A 52 3.68 -7.42 6.42
C MET A 52 5.03 -7.57 5.71
N PRO A 53 6.17 -7.64 6.44
CA PRO A 53 7.51 -7.68 5.84
C PRO A 53 7.79 -8.93 4.97
N HIS A 54 6.89 -9.91 4.98
CA HIS A 54 6.96 -11.12 4.18
C HIS A 54 6.25 -10.99 2.82
N VAL A 55 5.40 -9.98 2.65
CA VAL A 55 4.78 -9.66 1.37
C VAL A 55 5.71 -8.73 0.61
N LYS A 56 6.08 -9.15 -0.60
CA LYS A 56 7.10 -8.46 -1.41
C LYS A 56 6.49 -7.39 -2.32
N GLU A 57 5.25 -7.60 -2.72
CA GLU A 57 4.55 -6.78 -3.70
C GLU A 57 3.09 -6.68 -3.27
N ALA A 58 2.54 -5.48 -3.39
CA ALA A 58 1.13 -5.15 -3.25
C ALA A 58 0.95 -3.75 -3.83
N GLU A 59 -0.18 -3.51 -4.47
CA GLU A 59 -0.48 -2.21 -5.08
C GLU A 59 -1.79 -1.67 -4.53
N LEU A 60 -1.92 -0.34 -4.53
CA LEU A 60 -3.18 0.34 -4.30
C LEU A 60 -3.55 1.11 -5.57
N ILE A 61 -4.67 0.74 -6.20
CA ILE A 61 -5.15 1.38 -7.44
C ILE A 61 -6.60 1.79 -7.24
N GLU A 62 -6.92 3.07 -7.42
CA GLU A 62 -8.25 3.64 -7.20
C GLU A 62 -8.84 3.26 -5.82
N GLY A 63 -7.95 3.25 -4.81
CA GLY A 63 -8.27 2.84 -3.44
C GLY A 63 -8.56 1.36 -3.26
N VAL A 64 -8.29 0.49 -4.25
CA VAL A 64 -8.46 -0.97 -4.19
C VAL A 64 -7.11 -1.65 -4.06
N VAL A 65 -6.99 -2.59 -3.11
CA VAL A 65 -5.78 -3.37 -2.88
C VAL A 65 -5.67 -4.50 -3.90
N TYR A 66 -4.53 -4.57 -4.57
CA TYR A 66 -4.14 -5.67 -5.45
C TYR A 66 -2.93 -6.42 -4.86
N THR A 67 -2.99 -7.75 -4.91
CA THR A 67 -1.90 -8.62 -4.45
C THR A 67 -1.32 -9.38 -5.65
N PRO A 68 -0.02 -9.69 -5.63
CA PRO A 68 0.67 -10.31 -6.75
C PRO A 68 0.03 -11.67 -7.13
N THR A 69 -0.04 -11.91 -8.44
CA THR A 69 -0.43 -13.21 -8.99
C THR A 69 0.79 -13.89 -9.60
N PRO A 70 0.85 -15.24 -9.68
CA PRO A 70 1.98 -15.93 -10.28
C PRO A 70 2.25 -15.45 -11.72
N VAL A 71 3.49 -15.04 -11.99
CA VAL A 71 3.90 -14.54 -13.30
C VAL A 71 4.09 -15.68 -14.30
N SER A 72 3.36 -15.62 -15.42
CA SER A 72 3.49 -16.62 -16.49
C SER A 72 4.79 -16.44 -17.29
N ASN A 73 5.29 -17.51 -17.91
CA ASN A 73 6.46 -17.43 -18.80
C ASN A 73 6.27 -16.42 -19.96
N ARG A 74 5.05 -16.32 -20.51
CA ARG A 74 4.74 -15.36 -21.57
C ARG A 74 4.87 -13.91 -21.09
N HIS A 75 4.34 -13.62 -19.89
CA HIS A 75 4.50 -12.31 -19.27
C HIS A 75 5.99 -12.02 -19.01
N SER A 76 6.72 -12.97 -18.40
CA SER A 76 8.14 -12.81 -18.11
C SER A 76 8.99 -12.55 -19.36
N GLN A 77 8.70 -13.23 -20.48
CA GLN A 77 9.41 -12.98 -21.74
C GLN A 77 9.14 -11.58 -22.29
N ALA A 78 7.88 -11.13 -22.28
CA ALA A 78 7.53 -9.78 -22.69
C ALA A 78 8.17 -8.72 -21.77
N HIS A 79 8.25 -9.00 -20.46
CA HIS A 79 8.93 -8.15 -19.49
C HIS A 79 10.42 -8.02 -19.81
N GLY A 80 11.11 -9.13 -20.04
CA GLY A 80 12.52 -9.09 -20.43
C GLY A 80 12.76 -8.27 -21.71
N GLN A 81 11.86 -8.37 -22.68
CA GLN A 81 11.97 -7.62 -23.94
C GLN A 81 11.79 -6.11 -23.75
N ILE A 82 10.75 -5.70 -23.01
CA ILE A 82 10.47 -4.27 -22.80
C ILE A 82 11.57 -3.62 -21.96
N THR A 83 12.00 -4.26 -20.86
CA THR A 83 13.06 -3.74 -19.99
C THR A 83 14.39 -3.66 -20.73
N THR A 84 14.69 -4.62 -21.63
CA THR A 84 15.89 -4.54 -22.49
C THR A 84 15.83 -3.36 -23.45
N TRP A 85 14.70 -3.16 -24.13
CA TRP A 85 14.54 -2.04 -25.06
C TRP A 85 14.66 -0.68 -24.35
N LEU A 86 13.99 -0.52 -23.21
CA LEU A 86 14.10 0.68 -22.38
C LEU A 86 15.50 0.86 -21.80
N GLY A 87 16.20 -0.24 -21.47
CA GLY A 87 17.57 -0.21 -20.97
C GLY A 87 18.54 0.32 -22.00
N ILE A 88 18.38 -0.07 -23.27
CA ILE A 88 19.16 0.49 -24.39
C ILE A 88 18.89 1.99 -24.53
N TYR A 89 17.63 2.42 -24.43
CA TYR A 89 17.26 3.83 -24.49
C TYR A 89 17.90 4.64 -23.35
N CYS A 90 17.79 4.15 -22.10
CA CYS A 90 18.38 4.73 -20.91
C CYS A 90 19.92 4.85 -21.04
N ALA A 91 20.58 3.79 -21.51
CA ALA A 91 22.04 3.80 -21.74
C ALA A 91 22.48 4.84 -22.78
N ALA A 92 21.63 5.15 -23.77
CA ALA A 92 21.90 6.13 -24.81
C ALA A 92 21.46 7.56 -24.45
N THR A 93 20.74 7.75 -23.33
CA THR A 93 20.06 9.02 -22.99
C THR A 93 20.41 9.46 -21.56
N PRO A 94 21.51 10.21 -21.36
CA PRO A 94 21.93 10.65 -20.03
C PRO A 94 20.83 11.40 -19.28
N GLY A 95 20.69 11.10 -17.98
CA GLY A 95 19.69 11.72 -17.10
C GLY A 95 18.33 11.02 -17.09
N VAL A 96 18.11 10.05 -17.97
CA VAL A 96 16.96 9.13 -17.91
C VAL A 96 17.35 7.91 -17.08
N HIS A 97 16.46 7.50 -16.19
CA HIS A 97 16.58 6.32 -15.35
C HIS A 97 15.50 5.32 -15.72
N LEU A 98 15.89 4.05 -15.84
CA LEU A 98 14.99 2.91 -15.95
C LEU A 98 14.82 2.29 -14.56
N ASN A 99 13.57 2.00 -14.19
CA ASN A 99 13.24 1.23 -13.01
C ASN A 99 12.21 0.14 -13.38
N ASP A 100 12.33 -1.03 -12.76
CA ASP A 100 11.38 -2.13 -12.82
C ASP A 100 10.76 -2.35 -11.43
N ASN A 101 9.45 -2.61 -11.37
CA ASN A 101 8.71 -2.94 -10.13
C ASN A 101 8.88 -1.92 -8.98
N ALA A 102 9.20 -0.66 -9.30
CA ALA A 102 9.37 0.37 -8.29
C ALA A 102 8.02 0.81 -7.73
N THR A 103 7.94 1.07 -6.43
CA THR A 103 6.77 1.70 -5.80
C THR A 103 6.65 3.16 -6.22
N VAL A 104 5.53 3.51 -6.88
CA VAL A 104 5.24 4.85 -7.37
C VAL A 104 4.02 5.41 -6.65
N ARG A 105 4.21 6.44 -5.83
CA ARG A 105 3.12 7.23 -5.23
C ARG A 105 2.64 8.28 -6.23
N LEU A 106 1.58 7.98 -6.97
CA LEU A 106 1.00 8.92 -7.94
C LEU A 106 0.17 10.00 -7.26
N ASP A 107 -0.75 9.58 -6.38
CA ASP A 107 -1.65 10.46 -5.64
C ASP A 107 -2.08 9.80 -4.31
N LEU A 108 -3.12 10.33 -3.66
CA LEU A 108 -3.61 9.86 -2.36
C LEU A 108 -4.28 8.47 -2.40
N ASP A 109 -4.68 8.00 -3.57
CA ASP A 109 -5.44 6.78 -3.79
C ASP A 109 -4.67 5.75 -4.64
N ASN A 110 -3.55 6.17 -5.25
CA ASN A 110 -2.77 5.37 -6.19
C ASN A 110 -1.30 5.21 -5.76
N GLU A 111 -0.90 3.97 -5.53
CA GLU A 111 0.46 3.50 -5.29
C GLU A 111 0.77 2.24 -6.14
N PRO A 112 0.88 2.36 -7.48
CA PRO A 112 1.26 1.26 -8.37
C PRO A 112 2.73 0.83 -8.24
N GLN A 113 3.00 -0.39 -8.73
CA GLN A 113 4.33 -0.95 -8.97
C GLN A 113 4.43 -1.39 -10.44
N PRO A 114 4.69 -0.46 -11.38
CA PRO A 114 4.65 -0.76 -12.81
C PRO A 114 5.70 -1.79 -13.25
N ASP A 115 5.38 -2.58 -14.27
CA ASP A 115 6.33 -3.55 -14.85
C ASP A 115 7.65 -2.88 -15.26
N ALA A 116 7.57 -1.72 -15.92
CA ALA A 116 8.74 -0.88 -16.18
C ALA A 116 8.36 0.60 -16.29
N LEU A 117 9.28 1.49 -15.93
CA LEU A 117 9.12 2.93 -16.10
C LEU A 117 10.42 3.61 -16.53
N LEU A 118 10.29 4.76 -17.20
CA LEU A 118 11.39 5.70 -17.37
C LEU A 118 11.06 6.98 -16.61
N ARG A 119 12.07 7.48 -15.90
CA ARG A 119 12.00 8.76 -15.22
C ARG A 119 13.19 9.66 -15.56
N LEU A 120 12.96 10.94 -15.74
CA LEU A 120 13.97 11.96 -15.96
C LEU A 120 14.38 12.57 -14.61
N ASP A 121 15.66 12.79 -14.37
CA ASP A 121 16.11 13.45 -13.14
C ASP A 121 15.36 14.78 -12.90
N GLU A 122 14.97 15.07 -11.64
CA GLU A 122 14.19 16.27 -11.31
C GLU A 122 14.99 17.54 -11.64
N THR A 123 16.32 17.50 -11.52
CA THR A 123 17.23 18.60 -11.89
C THR A 123 17.26 18.87 -13.41
N LEU A 124 16.79 17.91 -14.21
CA LEU A 124 16.68 18.01 -15.67
C LEU A 124 15.24 18.30 -16.12
N GLY A 125 14.34 18.62 -15.19
CA GLY A 125 12.94 18.93 -15.47
C GLY A 125 12.00 17.72 -15.44
N GLY A 126 12.43 16.61 -14.81
CA GLY A 126 11.57 15.46 -14.58
C GLY A 126 10.39 15.76 -13.66
N ARG A 127 9.30 15.00 -13.86
CA ARG A 127 8.02 15.20 -13.15
C ARG A 127 7.93 14.46 -11.82
N SER A 128 8.73 13.41 -11.67
CA SER A 128 8.80 12.59 -10.45
C SER A 128 10.07 12.87 -9.66
N ARG A 129 10.04 12.63 -8.35
CA ARG A 129 11.21 12.68 -7.46
C ARG A 129 11.35 11.41 -6.63
N ILE A 130 12.48 11.25 -5.97
CA ILE A 130 12.70 10.17 -4.99
C ILE A 130 12.36 10.71 -3.60
N GLY A 131 11.43 10.04 -2.91
CA GLY A 131 11.02 10.34 -1.55
C GLY A 131 12.06 9.89 -0.50
N PRO A 132 11.86 10.27 0.77
CA PRO A 132 12.81 9.94 1.86
C PRO A 132 12.90 8.45 2.19
N ASP A 133 11.91 7.65 1.80
CA ASP A 133 11.87 6.20 1.93
C ASP A 133 12.21 5.46 0.63
N ASP A 134 12.84 6.17 -0.31
CA ASP A 134 13.33 5.66 -1.61
C ASP A 134 12.22 5.27 -2.61
N TYR A 135 10.98 5.69 -2.35
CA TYR A 135 9.86 5.52 -3.28
C TYR A 135 9.80 6.66 -4.29
N ILE A 136 9.27 6.39 -5.48
CA ILE A 136 9.06 7.40 -6.50
C ILE A 136 7.78 8.17 -6.16
N GLU A 137 7.85 9.50 -6.14
CA GLU A 137 6.70 10.38 -5.92
C GLU A 137 6.39 11.20 -7.17
N GLY A 138 5.14 11.17 -7.62
CA GLY A 138 4.68 11.82 -8.84
C GLY A 138 4.81 10.95 -10.08
N ALA A 139 4.24 11.42 -11.20
CA ALA A 139 4.17 10.66 -12.45
C ALA A 139 5.54 10.62 -13.17
N PRO A 140 6.07 9.43 -13.51
CA PRO A 140 7.22 9.28 -14.41
C PRO A 140 6.93 9.76 -15.84
N GLU A 141 7.98 9.93 -16.64
CA GLU A 141 7.87 10.30 -18.06
C GLU A 141 7.29 9.19 -18.94
N LEU A 142 7.49 7.92 -18.56
CA LEU A 142 6.92 6.74 -19.23
C LEU A 142 6.61 5.65 -18.21
N ILE A 143 5.46 5.01 -18.37
CA ILE A 143 5.09 3.76 -17.70
C ILE A 143 4.74 2.72 -18.77
N ALA A 144 5.17 1.48 -18.56
CA ALA A 144 4.85 0.32 -19.40
C ALA A 144 4.28 -0.81 -18.54
N GLU A 145 3.14 -1.36 -18.97
CA GLU A 145 2.43 -2.48 -18.33
C GLU A 145 2.25 -3.62 -19.33
N ILE A 146 2.40 -4.86 -18.89
CA ILE A 146 2.44 -6.05 -19.77
C ILE A 146 1.14 -6.84 -19.66
N ALA A 147 0.28 -6.64 -20.65
CA ALA A 147 -0.97 -7.37 -20.81
C ALA A 147 -0.76 -8.72 -21.53
N ALA A 148 -0.13 -9.70 -20.87
CA ALA A 148 0.12 -11.01 -21.47
C ALA A 148 -1.10 -11.96 -21.47
N SER A 149 -2.18 -11.60 -20.76
CA SER A 149 -3.43 -12.38 -20.69
C SER A 149 -4.67 -11.48 -20.79
N SER A 150 -5.78 -12.04 -21.27
CA SER A 150 -7.07 -11.35 -21.44
C SER A 150 -7.82 -11.08 -20.13
N ALA A 151 -7.24 -11.42 -18.97
CA ALA A 151 -7.82 -11.20 -17.65
C ALA A 151 -7.39 -9.86 -17.03
N SER A 152 -6.91 -8.91 -17.84
CA SER A 152 -6.39 -7.62 -17.39
C SER A 152 -7.49 -6.64 -16.95
N TYR A 153 -8.49 -7.11 -16.19
CA TYR A 153 -9.49 -6.22 -15.58
C TYR A 153 -8.80 -5.12 -14.74
N ASP A 154 -7.73 -5.50 -14.04
CA ASP A 154 -6.82 -4.59 -13.33
C ASP A 154 -6.15 -3.54 -14.23
N LEU A 155 -5.81 -3.87 -15.48
CA LEU A 155 -5.19 -2.91 -16.39
C LEU A 155 -6.11 -1.73 -16.70
N HIS A 156 -7.43 -1.92 -16.69
CA HIS A 156 -8.34 -0.79 -16.89
C HIS A 156 -8.25 0.22 -15.75
N ASP A 157 -8.22 -0.28 -14.51
CA ASP A 157 -8.10 0.55 -13.31
C ASP A 157 -6.72 1.22 -13.27
N LYS A 158 -5.64 0.49 -13.55
CA LYS A 158 -4.29 1.05 -13.68
C LYS A 158 -4.22 2.14 -14.76
N MET A 159 -4.79 1.90 -15.93
CA MET A 159 -4.82 2.89 -17.00
C MET A 159 -5.62 4.14 -16.63
N ASN A 160 -6.63 4.03 -15.77
CA ASN A 160 -7.36 5.20 -15.29
C ASN A 160 -6.53 5.98 -14.27
N ALA A 161 -5.81 5.29 -13.37
CA ALA A 161 -4.90 5.92 -12.40
C ALA A 161 -3.73 6.67 -13.06
N TYR A 162 -3.31 6.26 -14.26
CA TYR A 162 -2.22 6.92 -15.00
C TYR A 162 -2.63 8.14 -15.84
N ARG A 163 -3.90 8.54 -15.84
CA ARG A 163 -4.40 9.70 -16.63
C ARG A 163 -4.28 11.01 -15.88
#